data_AF-A0A1Z4GNL6-F1
#
_entry.id   AF-A0A1Z4GNL6-F1
#
_cell.length_a   1.000
_cell.length_b   1.000
_cell.length_c   1.000
_cell.angle_alpha   90.00
_cell.angle_beta   90.00
_cell.angle_gamma   90.00
#
_symmetry.space_group_name_H-M   'P 1'
#
loop_
_entity.id
_entity.type
_entity.pdbx_description
1 polymer ?
#
loop_
_entity_poly.entity_id
_entity_poly.type
_entity_poly.pdbx_seq_one_letter_code
_entity_poly.pdbx_strand_id
1 'polypeptide(L)' 'MSETNYQQLTEAELREYIKHHPQDEEAFQHYLSIVRAKPNRVVVSTGEQLEVELRKRLA' A
#
# COMPACT_ATOMS: atom_id res chain seq x y z
N MET A 1 -5.91 -18.76 18.16
CA MET A 1 -6.25 -17.77 17.12
C MET A 1 -5.25 -17.99 16.01
N SER A 2 -5.69 -18.23 14.79
CA SER A 2 -4.77 -18.40 13.65
C SER A 2 -4.25 -17.01 13.31
N GLU A 3 -3.17 -16.60 13.99
CA GLU A 3 -2.37 -15.44 13.63
C GLU A 3 -1.81 -15.74 12.24
N THR A 4 -2.56 -15.35 11.21
CA THR A 4 -2.04 -15.31 9.86
C THR A 4 -0.86 -14.34 9.93
N ASN A 5 0.36 -14.85 9.81
CA ASN A 5 1.57 -14.03 9.88
C ASN A 5 1.59 -13.08 8.69
N TYR A 6 0.92 -11.94 8.83
CA TYR A 6 0.86 -10.88 7.82
C TYR A 6 2.26 -10.38 7.44
N GLN A 7 3.25 -10.58 8.32
CA GLN A 7 4.67 -10.30 8.10
C GLN A 7 5.34 -11.24 7.07
N GLN A 8 4.75 -12.41 6.81
CA GLN A 8 5.24 -13.37 5.82
C GLN A 8 4.46 -13.33 4.50
N LEU A 9 3.36 -12.55 4.45
CA LEU A 9 2.58 -12.38 3.24
C LEU A 9 3.32 -11.51 2.24
N THR A 10 3.18 -11.83 0.95
CA THR A 10 3.63 -10.93 -0.10
C THR A 10 2.78 -9.65 -0.12
N GLU A 11 3.27 -8.56 -0.73
CA GLU A 11 2.51 -7.29 -0.78
C GLU A 11 1.09 -7.47 -1.37
N ALA A 12 0.95 -8.34 -2.37
CA ALA A 12 -0.35 -8.63 -2.98
C ALA A 12 -1.30 -9.34 -2.00
N GLU A 13 -0.81 -10.36 -1.31
CA GLU A 13 -1.58 -11.11 -0.31
C GLU A 13 -1.90 -10.25 0.92
N LEU A 14 -0.95 -9.42 1.36
CA LEU A 14 -1.14 -8.48 2.46
C LEU A 14 -2.20 -7.43 2.12
N ARG A 15 -2.24 -6.96 0.86
CA ARG A 15 -3.29 -6.06 0.37
C ARG A 15 -4.66 -6.72 0.41
N GLU A 16 -4.77 -7.99 0.02
CA GLU A 16 -6.04 -8.72 0.10
C GLU A 16 -6.44 -8.98 1.55
N TYR A 17 -5.50 -9.37 2.40
CA TYR A 17 -5.72 -9.54 3.83
C TYR A 17 -6.31 -8.28 4.48
N ILE A 18 -5.70 -7.11 4.26
CA ILE A 18 -6.19 -5.83 4.81
C ILE A 18 -7.61 -5.50 4.33
N LYS A 19 -7.98 -5.85 3.09
CA LYS A 19 -9.35 -5.63 2.60
C LYS A 19 -10.37 -6.46 3.38
N HIS A 20 -10.01 -7.68 3.76
CA HIS A 20 -10.86 -8.58 4.54
C HIS A 20 -10.78 -8.30 6.06
N HIS A 21 -9.70 -7.66 6.50
CA HIS A 21 -9.41 -7.36 7.91
C HIS A 21 -9.11 -5.86 8.11
N PRO A 22 -10.07 -4.96 7.85
CA PRO A 22 -9.84 -3.51 7.95
C PRO A 22 -9.61 -3.00 9.39
N GLN A 23 -9.85 -3.85 10.38
CA GLN A 23 -9.68 -3.56 11.81
C GLN A 23 -8.26 -3.87 12.29
N ASP A 24 -7.47 -4.56 11.46
CA ASP A 24 -6.12 -4.99 11.78
C ASP A 24 -5.13 -3.86 11.44
N GLU A 25 -5.02 -2.90 12.37
CA GLU A 25 -4.19 -1.71 12.20
C GLU A 25 -2.71 -2.06 12.04
N GLU A 26 -2.22 -3.10 12.71
CA GLU A 26 -0.82 -3.52 12.62
C GLU A 26 -0.48 -4.02 11.21
N ALA A 27 -1.32 -4.88 10.63
CA ALA A 27 -1.17 -5.33 9.25
C ALA A 27 -1.23 -4.15 8.27
N PHE A 28 -2.13 -3.19 8.50
CA PHE A 28 -2.24 -1.98 7.68
C PHE A 28 -0.97 -1.10 7.75
N GLN A 29 -0.43 -0.86 8.94
CA GLN A 29 0.81 -0.11 9.12
C GLN A 29 1.99 -0.82 8.47
N HIS A 30 2.05 -2.16 8.56
CA HIS A 30 3.09 -2.95 7.91
C HIS A 30 3.04 -2.80 6.37
N TYR A 31 1.85 -2.93 5.77
CA TYR A 31 1.67 -2.71 4.33
C TYR A 31 2.04 -1.29 3.92
N LEU A 32 1.64 -0.28 4.69
CA LEU A 32 2.02 1.10 4.42
C LEU A 32 3.54 1.24 4.43
N SER A 33 4.24 0.67 5.42
CA SER A 33 5.71 0.71 5.52
C SER A 33 6.38 0.17 4.25
N ILE A 34 5.93 -1.00 3.77
CA ILE A 34 6.40 -1.61 2.52
C ILE A 34 6.16 -0.68 1.32
N VAL A 35 4.95 -0.14 1.21
CA VAL A 35 4.60 0.80 0.12
C VAL A 35 5.43 2.09 0.20
N ARG A 36 5.70 2.61 1.42
CA ARG A 36 6.53 3.81 1.62
C ARG A 36 7.99 3.57 1.24
N ALA A 37 8.50 2.36 1.45
CA ALA A 37 9.87 1.98 1.13
C ALA A 37 10.12 1.81 -0.38
N LYS A 38 9.08 1.79 -1.23
CA LYS A 38 9.25 1.62 -2.67
C LYS A 38 9.93 2.84 -3.31
N PRO A 39 11.04 2.66 -4.04
CA PRO A 39 11.85 3.76 -4.60
C PRO A 39 11.11 4.59 -5.67
N ASN A 40 10.08 4.03 -6.31
CA ASN A 40 9.26 4.72 -7.33
C ASN A 40 7.90 5.21 -6.81
N ARG A 41 7.76 5.40 -5.49
CA ARG A 41 6.53 5.91 -4.89
C ARG A 41 6.37 7.40 -5.24
N VAL A 42 5.31 7.69 -5.98
CA VAL A 42 4.87 9.05 -6.24
C VAL A 42 3.90 9.45 -5.13
N VAL A 43 4.30 10.41 -4.31
CA VAL A 43 3.48 10.98 -3.24
C VAL A 43 2.93 12.29 -3.76
N VAL A 44 1.61 12.36 -3.89
CA VAL A 44 0.91 13.57 -4.30
C VAL A 44 -0.02 14.01 -3.17
N SER A 45 0.08 15.27 -2.78
CA SER A 45 -0.72 15.84 -1.69
C SER A 45 -1.99 16.54 -2.21
N THR A 46 -2.09 16.76 -3.53
CA THR A 46 -3.20 17.46 -4.19
C THR A 46 -3.61 16.73 -5.47
N GLY A 47 -4.88 16.92 -5.88
CA GLY A 47 -5.42 16.34 -7.11
C GLY A 47 -4.68 16.79 -8.37
N GLU A 48 -4.28 18.05 -8.45
CA GLU A 48 -3.47 18.58 -9.56
C GLU A 48 -2.12 17.84 -9.70
N GLN A 49 -1.45 17.53 -8.59
CA GLN A 49 -0.20 16.77 -8.62
C GLN A 49 -0.42 15.32 -9.10
N LEU A 50 -1.57 14.72 -8.75
CA LEU A 50 -1.95 13.40 -9.25
C LEU A 50 -2.10 13.41 -10.77
N GLU A 51 -2.80 14.39 -11.34
CA GLU A 51 -3.02 14.50 -12.78
C GLU A 51 -1.71 14.69 -13.56
N VAL A 52 -0.80 15.50 -13.03
CA VAL A 52 0.53 15.72 -13.64
C VAL A 52 1.34 14.43 -13.67
N GLU A 53 1.38 13.70 -12.56
CA GLU A 53 2.13 12.44 -12.48
C GLU A 53 1.49 11.33 -13.32
N LEU A 54 0.16 11.30 -13.42
CA LEU A 54 -0.56 10.37 -14.30
C LEU A 54 -0.23 10.63 -15.78
N ARG A 55 -0.22 11.90 -16.20
CA ARG A 55 0.13 12.29 -17.58
C ARG A 55 1.56 11.90 -17.96
N LYS A 56 2.54 12.03 -17.06
CA LYS A 56 3.93 11.63 -17.32
C LYS A 56 4.13 10.13 -17.57
N ARG A 57 3.24 9.28 -17.04
CA ARG A 57 3.35 7.81 -17.12
C ARG A 57 2.55 7.20 -18.28
N LEU A 58 1.66 7.98 -18.89
CA LEU A 58 0.83 7.57 -20.04
C LEU A 58 1.42 7.98 -21.40
N ALA A 59 2.48 8.80 -21.40
CA ALA A 59 3.15 9.31 -22.60
C ALA A 59 4.29 8.39 -23.07
#